data_AF-A0A955JC47-F1
#
_entry.id   AF-A0A955JC47-F1
#
_cell.length_a   1.000
_cell.length_b   1.000
_cell.length_c   1.000
_cell.angle_alpha   90.00
_cell.angle_beta   90.00
_cell.angle_gamma   90.00
#
_symmetry.space_group_name_H-M   'P 1'
#
loop_
_entity.id
_entity.type
_entity.pdbx_description
1 polymer ?
#
loop_
_entity_poly.entity_id
_entity_poly.type
_entity_poly.pdbx_seq_one_letter_code
_entity_poly.pdbx_strand_id
1 'polypeptide(L)'
;MSGIDPNLAAARIADEFQRIAAKPATTSQDPGTSDFGKVFEGLIRETSGAQQVADDSVRKLVAGETDDVHQVMIAMSKADLSFRMMLEVRNKLVDAYQEVMRMQV
;
A
#
# COMPACT_ATOMS: atom_id res chain seq x y z
N MET A 1 14.01 64.70 18.14
CA MET A 1 14.73 63.71 18.97
C MET A 1 13.74 63.13 19.98
N SER A 2 13.18 61.96 19.71
CA SER A 2 12.44 61.18 20.73
C SER A 2 12.55 59.70 20.38
N GLY A 3 13.13 58.95 21.33
CA GLY A 3 13.07 57.51 21.53
C GLY A 3 13.06 56.60 20.31
N ILE A 4 14.23 56.07 19.93
CA ILE A 4 14.28 54.73 19.34
C ILE A 4 14.09 53.78 20.53
N ASP A 5 12.86 53.34 20.78
CA ASP A 5 12.55 52.43 21.90
C ASP A 5 13.23 51.06 21.69
N PRO A 6 14.23 50.68 22.51
CA PRO A 6 14.96 49.42 22.36
C PRO A 6 14.09 48.18 22.67
N ASN A 7 12.92 48.37 23.28
CA ASN A 7 12.02 47.29 23.67
C ASN A 7 11.08 46.83 22.54
N LEU A 8 10.94 47.62 21.47
CA LEU A 8 10.13 47.26 20.30
C LEU A 8 10.86 46.29 19.36
N ALA A 9 12.20 46.29 19.39
CA ALA A 9 13.04 45.34 18.64
C ALA A 9 13.05 43.93 19.28
N ALA A 10 13.03 43.85 20.62
CA ALA A 10 13.03 42.58 21.35
C ALA A 10 11.76 41.75 21.09
N ALA A 11 10.59 42.40 20.97
CA ALA A 11 9.32 41.74 20.71
C ALA A 11 9.22 41.10 19.32
N ARG A 12 9.86 41.68 18.29
CA ARG A 12 9.87 41.12 16.94
C ARG A 12 10.77 39.90 16.81
N ILE A 13 11.88 39.90 17.54
CA ILE A 13 12.84 38.80 17.55
C ILE A 13 12.22 37.57 18.24
N ALA A 14 11.47 37.75 19.33
CA ALA A 14 10.76 36.65 20.01
C ALA A 14 9.67 36.00 19.14
N ASP A 15 8.92 36.80 18.36
CA ASP A 15 7.91 36.32 17.42
C ASP A 15 8.54 35.54 16.25
N GLU A 16 9.70 36.00 15.77
CA GLU A 16 10.47 35.33 14.72
C GLU A 16 11.01 33.97 15.18
N PHE A 17 11.50 33.86 16.43
CA PHE A 17 11.93 32.58 17.03
C PHE A 17 10.79 31.55 17.20
N GLN A 18 9.56 31.99 17.47
CA GLN A 18 8.41 31.10 17.57
C GLN A 18 7.94 30.54 16.22
N ARG A 19 8.13 31.29 15.12
CA ARG A 19 7.81 30.80 13.76
C ARG A 19 8.78 29.72 13.27
N ILE A 20 10.03 29.75 13.71
CA ILE A 20 11.04 28.70 13.40
C ILE A 20 10.83 27.44 14.24
N ALA A 21 10.29 27.57 15.46
CA ALA A 21 9.92 26.44 16.34
C ALA A 21 8.58 25.79 15.96
N ALA A 22 7.71 26.50 15.24
CA ALA A 22 6.43 26.02 14.74
C ALA A 22 6.50 25.46 13.30
N LYS A 23 7.66 24.99 12.86
CA LYS A 23 7.73 24.13 11.67
C LYS A 23 6.93 22.88 12.03
N PRO A 24 5.75 22.63 11.42
CA PRO A 24 5.13 21.33 11.60
C PRO A 24 6.17 20.36 11.08
N ALA A 25 6.58 19.43 11.94
CA ALA A 25 7.23 18.22 11.50
C ALA A 25 6.25 17.62 10.49
N THR A 26 6.47 17.92 9.21
CA THR A 26 5.85 17.23 8.09
C THR A 26 6.19 15.79 8.35
N THR A 27 5.19 15.07 8.83
CA THR A 27 5.13 13.63 8.99
C THR A 27 6.04 13.01 7.94
N SER A 28 7.14 12.42 8.38
CA SER A 28 7.87 11.45 7.59
C SER A 28 6.91 10.27 7.39
N GLN A 29 5.95 10.43 6.48
CA GLN A 29 5.32 9.30 5.84
C GLN A 29 6.43 8.68 5.02
N ASP A 30 7.00 7.61 5.56
CA ASP A 30 7.91 6.73 4.87
C ASP A 30 7.28 6.37 3.51
N PRO A 31 7.83 6.86 2.38
CA PRO A 31 7.25 6.64 1.06
C PRO A 31 7.02 5.15 0.76
N GLY A 32 7.82 4.27 1.37
CA GLY A 32 7.73 2.82 1.18
C GLY A 32 6.44 2.20 1.71
N THR A 33 5.84 2.74 2.78
CA THR A 33 4.67 2.11 3.41
C THR A 33 3.39 2.31 2.58
N SER A 34 3.24 3.48 1.95
CA SER A 34 2.08 3.78 1.11
C SER A 34 2.14 3.07 -0.25
N ASP A 35 3.33 2.85 -0.81
CA ASP A 35 3.44 2.20 -2.12
C ASP A 35 3.31 0.68 -2.02
N PHE A 36 3.74 0.09 -0.90
CA PHE A 36 3.55 -1.33 -0.64
C PHE A 36 2.08 -1.74 -0.49
N GLY A 37 1.27 -0.94 0.23
CA GLY A 37 -0.17 -1.20 0.36
C GLY A 37 -0.90 -1.22 -0.99
N LYS A 38 -0.51 -0.33 -1.92
CA LYS A 38 -1.05 -0.30 -3.29
C LYS A 38 -0.67 -1.54 -4.09
N VAL A 39 0.57 -2.00 -3.98
CA VAL A 39 1.03 -3.24 -4.63
C VAL A 39 0.24 -4.44 -4.11
N PHE A 40 0.02 -4.52 -2.79
CA PHE A 40 -0.78 -5.60 -2.21
C PHE A 40 -2.24 -5.57 -2.66
N GLU A 41 -2.87 -4.39 -2.67
CA GLU A 41 -4.22 -4.22 -3.17
C GLU A 41 -4.33 -4.59 -4.66
N GLY A 42 -3.26 -4.35 -5.43
CA GLY A 42 -3.12 -4.83 -6.81
C GLY A 42 -3.10 -6.35 -6.92
N LEU A 43 -2.28 -7.03 -6.11
CA LEU A 43 -2.19 -8.50 -6.10
C LEU A 43 -3.50 -9.19 -5.68
N ILE A 44 -4.21 -8.61 -4.71
CA ILE A 44 -5.54 -9.11 -4.30
C ILE A 44 -6.53 -9.01 -5.47
N ARG A 45 -6.56 -7.86 -6.17
CA ARG A 45 -7.42 -7.67 -7.34
C ARG A 45 -7.06 -8.60 -8.49
N GLU A 46 -5.78 -8.81 -8.74
CA GLU A 46 -5.31 -9.71 -9.80
C GLU A 46 -5.69 -11.16 -9.52
N THR A 47 -5.55 -11.62 -8.28
CA THR A 47 -5.93 -12.99 -7.88
C THR A 47 -7.44 -13.19 -7.98
N SER A 48 -8.23 -12.21 -7.52
CA SER A 48 -9.69 -12.25 -7.68
C SER A 48 -10.11 -12.31 -9.15
N GLY A 49 -9.41 -11.58 -10.03
CA GLY A 49 -9.64 -11.63 -11.47
C GLY A 49 -9.27 -12.98 -12.07
N ALA A 50 -8.11 -13.55 -11.69
CA ALA A 50 -7.68 -14.88 -12.14
C ALA A 50 -8.67 -15.98 -11.73
N GLN A 51 -9.22 -15.89 -10.51
CA GLN A 51 -10.24 -16.82 -10.03
C GLN A 51 -11.56 -16.70 -10.80
N GLN A 52 -12.03 -15.49 -11.09
CA GLN A 52 -13.22 -15.28 -11.92
C GLN A 52 -13.05 -15.84 -13.33
N VAL A 53 -11.87 -15.64 -13.95
CA VAL A 53 -11.59 -16.19 -15.27
C VAL A 53 -11.61 -17.72 -15.25
N ALA A 54 -11.02 -18.35 -14.24
CA ALA A 54 -11.06 -19.79 -14.09
C ALA A 54 -12.50 -20.32 -13.92
N ASP A 55 -13.30 -19.68 -13.06
CA ASP A 55 -14.71 -20.04 -12.86
C ASP A 55 -15.53 -19.91 -14.16
N ASP A 56 -15.29 -18.86 -14.94
CA ASP A 56 -15.99 -18.62 -16.20
C ASP A 56 -15.58 -19.63 -17.28
N SER A 57 -14.29 -19.99 -17.35
CA SER A 57 -13.78 -21.05 -18.22
C SER A 57 -14.38 -22.42 -17.88
N VAL A 58 -14.48 -22.75 -16.58
CA VAL A 58 -15.11 -24.01 -16.13
C VAL A 58 -16.60 -24.03 -16.50
N ARG A 59 -17.32 -22.93 -16.31
CA ARG A 59 -18.74 -22.84 -16.68
C ARG A 59 -18.97 -23.03 -18.18
N LYS A 60 -18.16 -22.41 -19.03
CA LYS A 60 -18.24 -22.55 -20.49
C LYS A 60 -18.00 -23.97 -20.96
N LEU A 61 -17.05 -24.67 -20.34
CA LEU A 61 -16.79 -26.08 -20.62
C LEU A 61 -17.96 -26.97 -20.20
N VAL A 62 -18.50 -26.78 -18.98
CA VAL A 62 -19.65 -27.58 -18.49
C VAL A 62 -20.92 -27.28 -19.28
N ALA A 63 -21.08 -26.06 -19.78
CA ALA A 63 -22.20 -25.65 -20.65
C ALA A 63 -22.08 -26.18 -22.09
N GLY A 64 -20.95 -26.79 -22.47
CA GLY A 64 -20.69 -27.25 -23.83
C GLY A 64 -20.42 -26.11 -24.83
N GLU A 65 -20.18 -24.89 -24.34
CA GLU A 65 -19.79 -23.73 -25.16
C GLU A 65 -18.31 -23.78 -25.59
N THR A 66 -17.55 -24.76 -25.09
CA THR A 66 -16.13 -24.94 -25.36
C THR A 66 -15.76 -26.42 -25.19
N ASP A 67 -15.19 -27.03 -26.24
CA ASP A 67 -14.59 -28.38 -26.19
C ASP A 67 -13.10 -28.33 -25.81
N ASP A 68 -12.56 -27.13 -25.60
CA ASP A 68 -11.14 -26.89 -25.33
C ASP A 68 -10.83 -27.11 -23.84
N VAL A 69 -10.91 -28.37 -23.42
CA VAL A 69 -10.58 -28.82 -22.05
C VAL A 69 -9.16 -28.39 -21.66
N HIS A 70 -8.24 -28.30 -22.63
CA HIS A 70 -6.86 -27.85 -22.41
C HIS A 70 -6.81 -26.41 -21.91
N GLN A 71 -7.59 -25.50 -22.49
CA GLN A 71 -7.66 -24.12 -22.00
C GLN A 71 -8.19 -24.03 -20.57
N VAL A 72 -9.21 -24.81 -20.22
CA VAL A 72 -9.76 -24.82 -18.85
C VAL A 72 -8.74 -25.36 -17.85
N MET A 73 -8.05 -26.45 -18.19
CA MET A 73 -6.98 -27.01 -17.36
C MET A 73 -5.83 -26.01 -17.16
N ILE A 74 -5.46 -25.26 -18.21
CA ILE A 74 -4.45 -24.19 -18.10
C ILE A 74 -4.96 -23.05 -17.21
N ALA A 75 -6.21 -22.62 -17.38
CA ALA A 75 -6.81 -21.56 -16.56
C ALA A 75 -6.86 -21.96 -15.08
N MET A 76 -7.29 -23.19 -14.77
CA MET A 76 -7.27 -23.73 -13.41
C MET A 76 -5.84 -23.82 -12.84
N SER A 77 -4.88 -24.31 -13.63
CA SER A 77 -3.48 -24.42 -13.19
C SER A 77 -2.87 -23.05 -12.90
N LYS A 78 -3.20 -22.04 -13.73
CA LYS A 78 -2.78 -20.66 -13.52
C LYS A 78 -3.40 -20.08 -12.25
N ALA A 79 -4.70 -20.30 -12.02
CA ALA A 79 -5.39 -19.83 -10.83
C ALA A 79 -4.81 -20.46 -9.54
N ASP A 80 -4.56 -21.77 -9.53
CA ASP A 80 -3.94 -22.47 -8.40
C ASP A 80 -2.54 -21.92 -8.09
N LEU A 81 -1.71 -21.72 -9.13
CA LEU A 81 -0.37 -21.16 -8.97
C LEU A 81 -0.41 -19.72 -8.42
N SER A 82 -1.27 -18.86 -8.98
CA SER A 82 -1.46 -17.49 -8.51
C SER A 82 -1.95 -17.44 -7.06
N PHE A 83 -2.86 -18.35 -6.68
CA PHE A 83 -3.35 -18.43 -5.30
C PHE A 83 -2.25 -18.84 -4.31
N ARG A 84 -1.44 -19.85 -4.65
CA ARG A 84 -0.28 -20.25 -3.83
C ARG A 84 0.71 -19.10 -3.64
N MET A 85 1.00 -18.35 -4.70
CA MET A 85 1.85 -17.17 -4.62
C MET A 85 1.25 -16.10 -3.71
N MET A 86 -0.06 -15.87 -3.78
CA MET A 86 -0.76 -14.92 -2.91
C MET A 86 -0.68 -15.31 -1.43
N LEU A 87 -0.78 -16.62 -1.10
CA LEU A 87 -0.63 -17.09 0.27
C LEU A 87 0.77 -16.80 0.83
N GLU A 88 1.81 -17.06 0.03
CA GLU A 88 3.19 -16.73 0.39
C GLU A 88 3.38 -15.23 0.60
N VAL A 89 2.84 -14.42 -0.31
CA VAL A 89 2.83 -12.97 -0.15
C VAL A 89 2.13 -12.60 1.15
N ARG A 90 0.88 -13.04 1.38
CA ARG A 90 0.10 -12.76 2.60
C ARG A 90 0.90 -13.06 3.87
N ASN A 91 1.56 -14.22 3.93
CA ASN A 91 2.38 -14.59 5.09
C ASN A 91 3.53 -13.60 5.28
N LYS A 92 4.28 -13.27 4.22
CA LYS A 92 5.34 -12.25 4.28
C LYS A 92 4.83 -10.86 4.65
N LEU A 93 3.62 -10.48 4.26
CA LEU A 93 3.02 -9.19 4.64
C LEU A 93 2.72 -9.13 6.14
N VAL A 94 2.17 -10.22 6.69
CA VAL A 94 1.89 -10.33 8.12
C VAL A 94 3.19 -10.23 8.91
N ASP A 95 4.25 -10.90 8.45
CA ASP A 95 5.58 -10.85 9.06
C ASP A 95 6.18 -9.44 8.96
N ALA A 96 6.11 -8.80 7.80
CA ALA A 96 6.62 -7.45 7.59
C ALA A 96 5.88 -6.40 8.45
N TYR A 97 4.56 -6.53 8.59
CA TYR A 97 3.78 -5.66 9.48
C TYR A 97 4.17 -5.84 10.95
N GLN A 98 4.39 -7.09 11.39
CA GLN A 98 4.89 -7.37 12.74
C GLN A 98 6.29 -6.80 12.99
N GLU A 99 7.18 -6.86 11.99
CA GLU A 99 8.53 -6.33 12.09
C GLU A 99 8.56 -4.80 12.20
N VAL A 100 7.76 -4.10 11.40
CA VAL A 100 7.63 -2.63 11.48
C VAL A 100 7.12 -2.19 12.86
N MET A 101 6.17 -2.93 13.45
CA MET A 101 5.70 -2.64 14.81
C MET A 101 6.77 -2.88 15.88
N ARG A 102 7.64 -3.87 15.72
CA ARG A 102 8.76 -4.13 16.64
C ARG A 102 9.86 -3.08 16.57
N MET A 103 10.03 -2.40 15.43
CA MET A 103 10.99 -1.30 15.29
C MET A 103 10.54 0.00 15.97
N GLN A 104 9.25 0.17 16.26
CA GLN A 104 8.67 1.42 16.79
C GLN A 104 8.45 1.43 18.31
N VAL A 105 8.69 0.33 19.02
CA VAL A 105 8.58 0.26 20.50
C VAL A 105 9.92 0.48 21.20
#